data_AF-A0A7X6VSI2-F1
#
_entry.id   AF-A0A7X6VSI2-F1
#
_cell.length_a   1.000
_cell.length_b   1.000
_cell.length_c   1.000
_cell.angle_alpha   90.00
_cell.angle_beta   90.00
_cell.angle_gamma   90.00
#
_symmetry.space_group_name_H-M   'P 1'
#
loop_
_entity.id
_entity.type
_entity.pdbx_description
1 polymer ?
#
loop_
_entity_poly.entity_id
_entity_poly.type
_entity_poly.pdbx_seq_one_letter_code
_entity_poly.pdbx_strand_id
1 'polypeptide(L)' 'MLVEKKLGEFITLLGSYAPAPGGGAASALSGAQGMALIMMVANLTIGREAYKE' A
#
# COMPACT_ATOMS: atom_id res chain seq x y z
N MET A 1 -14.51 0.10 -1.14
CA MET A 1 -14.90 -1.26 -0.69
C MET A 1 -13.73 -2.25 -0.60
N LEU A 2 -12.79 -2.31 -1.55
CA LEU A 2 -11.60 -3.19 -1.42
C LEU A 2 -10.53 -2.67 -0.44
N VAL A 3 -10.43 -1.34 -0.30
CA VAL A 3 -9.40 -0.68 0.54
C VAL A 3 -9.61 -0.91 2.05
N GLU A 4 -10.84 -1.12 2.48
CA GLU A 4 -11.20 -1.30 3.90
C GLU A 4 -11.32 -2.78 4.31
N LYS A 5 -11.05 -3.72 3.40
CA LYS A 5 -11.01 -5.14 3.73
C LYS A 5 -9.77 -5.46 4.55
N LYS A 6 -9.89 -6.42 5.46
CA LYS A 6 -8.72 -7.03 6.09
C LYS A 6 -7.81 -7.59 4.98
N LEU A 7 -6.51 -7.33 5.08
CA LEU A 7 -5.53 -7.79 4.09
C LEU A 7 -5.64 -9.30 3.80
N GLY A 8 -5.92 -10.10 4.83
CA GLY A 8 -6.16 -11.54 4.68
C GLY A 8 -7.34 -11.86 3.75
N GLU A 9 -8.47 -11.15 3.87
CA GLU A 9 -9.63 -11.36 3.00
C GLU A 9 -9.34 -10.99 1.55
N PHE A 10 -8.57 -9.90 1.34
CA PHE A 10 -8.15 -9.50 0.00
C PHE A 10 -7.29 -10.58 -0.66
N ILE A 11 -6.32 -11.13 0.06
CA ILE A 11 -5.43 -12.19 -0.43
C ILE A 11 -6.21 -13.47 -0.74
N THR A 12 -7.12 -13.88 0.16
CA THR A 12 -7.98 -15.05 -0.08
C THR A 12 -8.86 -14.88 -1.31
N LEU A 13 -9.46 -13.70 -1.50
CA LEU A 13 -10.34 -13.43 -2.65
C LEU A 13 -9.56 -13.31 -3.96
N LEU A 14 -8.37 -12.69 -3.95
CA LEU A 14 -7.48 -12.56 -5.10
C LEU A 14 -7.01 -13.93 -5.65
N GLY A 15 -6.79 -14.90 -4.76
CA GLY A 15 -6.41 -16.27 -5.13
C GLY A 15 -7.59 -17.19 -5.48
N SER A 16 -8.83 -16.70 -5.43
CA SER A 16 -10.03 -17.48 -5.67
C SER A 16 -10.45 -17.48 -7.15
N TYR A 17 -11.51 -18.22 -7.48
CA TYR A 17 -12.15 -18.19 -8.80
C TYR A 17 -13.02 -16.94 -9.04
N ALA A 18 -13.08 -16.00 -8.10
CA ALA A 18 -13.84 -14.76 -8.27
C ALA A 18 -13.25 -13.90 -9.40
N PRO A 19 -14.07 -13.23 -10.23
CA PRO A 19 -13.58 -12.40 -11.32
C PRO A 19 -12.85 -11.12 -10.85
N ALA A 20 -12.99 -10.74 -9.57
CA ALA A 20 -12.30 -9.62 -8.94
C ALA A 20 -12.11 -9.86 -7.44
N PRO A 21 -11.08 -9.28 -6.78
CA PRO A 21 -10.03 -8.44 -7.33
C PRO A 21 -9.05 -9.24 -8.20
N GLY A 22 -8.51 -8.60 -9.24
CA GLY A 22 -7.52 -9.19 -10.15
C GLY A 22 -6.16 -8.47 -10.09
N GLY A 23 -5.31 -8.73 -11.08
CA GLY A 23 -3.93 -8.20 -11.12
C GLY A 23 -3.81 -6.68 -10.96
N GLY A 24 -4.72 -5.90 -11.56
CA GLY A 24 -4.71 -4.44 -11.41
C GLY A 24 -4.92 -3.97 -9.97
N ALA A 25 -5.81 -4.64 -9.22
CA ALA A 25 -6.04 -4.33 -7.81
C ALA A 25 -4.84 -4.73 -6.94
N ALA A 26 -4.18 -5.87 -7.26
CA ALA A 26 -2.95 -6.28 -6.60
C ALA A 26 -1.81 -5.26 -6.83
N SER A 27 -1.64 -4.81 -8.09
CA SER A 27 -0.65 -3.78 -8.43
C SER A 27 -0.92 -2.46 -7.72
N ALA A 28 -2.18 -2.03 -7.63
CA ALA A 28 -2.56 -0.81 -6.91
C ALA A 28 -2.21 -0.90 -5.41
N LEU A 29 -2.50 -2.04 -4.76
CA LEU A 29 -2.14 -2.26 -3.36
C LEU A 29 -0.62 -2.26 -3.15
N SER A 30 0.15 -2.89 -4.05
CA SER A 30 1.62 -2.86 -4.01
C SER A 30 2.17 -1.45 -4.17
N GLY A 31 1.62 -0.67 -5.10
CA GLY A 31 2.00 0.74 -5.30
C GLY A 31 1.69 1.60 -4.07
N ALA A 32 0.51 1.44 -3.48
CA ALA A 32 0.11 2.15 -2.27
C ALA A 32 1.06 1.88 -1.08
N GLN A 33 1.49 0.62 -0.90
CA GLN A 33 2.46 0.26 0.13
C GLN A 33 3.82 0.95 -0.10
N GLY A 34 4.30 0.97 -1.34
CA GLY A 34 5.53 1.68 -1.70
C GLY A 34 5.44 3.19 -1.41
N MET A 35 4.33 3.83 -1.78
CA MET A 35 4.11 5.25 -1.49
C MET A 35 4.03 5.53 0.02
N ALA A 36 3.42 4.64 0.81
CA ALA A 36 3.37 4.78 2.25
C ALA A 36 4.78 4.77 2.88
N LEU A 37 5.69 3.92 2.39
CA LEU A 37 7.09 3.90 2.84
C LEU A 37 7.84 5.18 2.44
N ILE A 38 7.62 5.69 1.23
CA ILE A 38 8.21 6.97 0.80
C ILE A 38 7.74 8.11 1.71
N MET A 39 6.43 8.18 1.99
CA MET A 39 5.88 9.18 2.90
C MET A 39 6.43 9.02 4.32
N MET A 40 6.64 7.79 4.81
CA MET A 40 7.28 7.56 6.11
C MET A 40 8.67 8.18 6.14
N VAL A 41 9.49 7.94 5.13
CA VAL A 41 10.85 8.51 5.05
C VAL A 41 10.76 10.04 4.98
N ALA A 42 9.91 10.60 4.11
CA ALA A 42 9.73 12.05 4.00
C ALA A 42 9.34 12.69 5.34
N ASN A 43 8.41 12.10 6.07
CA ASN A 43 7.98 12.56 7.39
C ASN A 43 9.07 12.44 8.46
N LEU A 44 9.99 11.48 8.33
CA LEU A 44 11.14 11.33 9.22
C LEU A 44 12.31 12.27 8.85
N THR A 45 12.30 12.87 7.66
CA THR A 45 13.38 13.73 7.19
C THR A 45 13.03 15.21 7.32
N ILE A 46 11.85 15.62 6.86
CA ILE A 46 11.44 17.02 6.82
C ILE A 46 11.35 17.57 8.26
N GLY A 47 12.01 18.71 8.51
CA GLY A 47 11.98 19.41 9.80
C GLY A 47 12.96 18.91 10.86
N ARG A 48 13.75 17.86 10.58
CA ARG A 48 14.81 17.41 11.50
C ARG A 48 16.08 18.25 11.32
N GLU A 49 16.61 18.77 12.43
CA GLU A 49 17.88 19.53 12.46
C GLU A 49 19.04 18.79 11.79
N ALA A 50 19.12 17.46 11.96
CA ALA A 50 20.18 16.64 11.39
C ALA A 50 20.21 16.63 9.84
N TYR A 51 19.13 17.07 9.19
CA TYR A 51 19.01 17.13 7.73
C TYR A 51 18.73 18.56 7.23
N LYS A 52 18.89 19.58 8.08
CA LYS A 52 18.90 20.98 7.63
C LYS A 52 20.25 21.27 6.97
N GLU A 53 20.22 21.94 5.82
CA GLU A 53 21.41 22.50 5.17
C GLU A 53 22.06 23.59 6.05
#